data_AF-A0A813HTB6-F1
#
_entry.id   AF-A0A813HTB6-F1
#
_cell.length_a   1.000
_cell.length_b   1.000
_cell.length_c   1.000
_cell.angle_alpha   90.00
_cell.angle_beta   90.00
_cell.angle_gamma   90.00
#
_symmetry.space_group_name_H-M   'P 1'
#
loop_
_entity.id
_entity.type
_entity.pdbx_description
1 polymer ?
#
loop_
_entity_poly.entity_id
_entity_poly.type
_entity_poly.pdbx_seq_one_letter_code
_entity_poly.pdbx_strand_id
1 'polypeptide(L)'
;MVPVQVRNAEDFKAALSGNAVTHVCFPRQANCAALVAEVAGALKVNATLTSLSFGDFNGIGTAGAAALAEALKVDATLTSLSFGQCNCIGPQGAVALAEALKVNGTLTSLSFGGLQLYRH
;
A
#
# COMPACT_ATOMS: atom_id res chain seq x y z
N MET A 1 -9.37 -6.51 15.42
CA MET A 1 -9.23 -7.38 14.22
C MET A 1 -7.75 -7.52 13.93
N VAL A 2 -7.25 -8.73 13.65
CA VAL A 2 -5.81 -8.98 13.49
C VAL A 2 -5.43 -8.74 12.02
N PRO A 3 -4.46 -7.86 11.70
CA PRO A 3 -4.01 -7.66 10.33
C PRO A 3 -3.36 -8.94 9.78
N VAL A 4 -3.69 -9.31 8.54
CA VAL A 4 -3.09 -10.45 7.87
C VAL A 4 -1.64 -10.11 7.51
N GLN A 5 -0.71 -10.90 8.04
CA GLN A 5 0.73 -10.72 7.83
C GLN A 5 1.15 -11.44 6.55
N VAL A 6 1.27 -10.67 5.47
CA VAL A 6 1.61 -11.22 4.17
C VAL A 6 3.12 -11.30 4.04
N ARG A 7 3.64 -12.49 3.71
CA ARG A 7 5.10 -12.77 3.62
C ARG A 7 5.61 -12.97 2.20
N ASN A 8 4.72 -13.13 1.23
CA ASN A 8 5.03 -13.31 -0.18
C ASN A 8 3.81 -12.95 -1.05
N ALA A 9 3.97 -12.96 -2.38
CA ALA A 9 2.89 -12.62 -3.31
C ALA A 9 1.75 -13.65 -3.35
N GLU A 10 2.03 -14.93 -3.06
CA GLU A 10 1.02 -15.99 -3.05
C GLU A 10 0.06 -15.85 -1.86
N ASP A 11 0.61 -15.59 -0.67
CA ASP A 11 -0.14 -15.32 0.55
C ASP A 11 -1.02 -14.08 0.37
N PHE A 12 -0.51 -13.07 -0.34
CA PHE A 12 -1.31 -11.91 -0.71
C PHE A 12 -2.49 -12.28 -1.63
N LYS A 13 -2.25 -13.03 -2.71
CA LYS A 13 -3.31 -13.49 -3.61
C LYS A 13 -4.34 -14.36 -2.89
N ALA A 14 -3.89 -15.24 -2.00
CA ALA A 14 -4.75 -16.06 -1.17
C ALA A 14 -5.61 -15.20 -0.22
N ALA A 15 -5.01 -14.19 0.42
CA ALA A 15 -5.70 -13.24 1.28
C ALA A 15 -6.79 -12.47 0.52
N LEU A 16 -6.54 -12.13 -0.75
CA LEU A 16 -7.51 -11.45 -1.60
C LEU A 16 -8.59 -12.36 -2.16
N SER A 17 -8.26 -13.62 -2.46
CA SER A 17 -9.22 -14.60 -3.01
C SER A 17 -10.43 -14.83 -2.10
N GLY A 18 -10.27 -14.60 -0.80
CA GLY A 18 -11.34 -14.75 0.19
C GLY A 18 -12.26 -13.54 0.35
N ASN A 19 -11.95 -12.36 -0.24
CA ASN A 19 -12.69 -11.09 -0.06
C ASN A 19 -13.04 -10.72 1.41
N ALA A 20 -12.42 -11.35 2.40
CA ALA A 20 -12.69 -11.12 3.82
C ALA A 20 -11.61 -10.24 4.47
N VAL A 21 -10.51 -10.00 3.76
CA VAL A 21 -9.35 -9.31 4.30
C VAL A 21 -9.49 -7.81 4.08
N THR A 22 -9.65 -7.11 5.19
CA THR A 22 -9.76 -5.65 5.25
C THR A 22 -8.45 -4.99 5.66
N HIS A 23 -7.59 -5.71 6.40
CA HIS A 23 -6.33 -5.17 6.95
C HIS A 23 -5.16 -6.08 6.59
N VAL A 24 -4.20 -5.56 5.83
CA VAL A 24 -2.99 -6.27 5.42
C VAL A 24 -1.74 -5.55 5.93
N CYS A 25 -0.79 -6.34 6.41
CA CYS A 25 0.50 -5.86 6.84
C CYS A 25 1.62 -6.68 6.21
N PHE A 26 2.61 -5.98 5.66
CA PHE A 26 3.81 -6.55 5.07
C PHE A 26 4.98 -6.30 6.02
N PRO A 27 5.40 -7.26 6.86
CA PRO A 27 6.61 -7.12 7.66
C PRO A 27 7.85 -7.04 6.75
N ARG A 28 9.04 -6.77 7.31
CA ARG A 28 10.30 -6.71 6.56
C ARG A 28 10.47 -7.92 5.63
N GLN A 29 10.47 -7.68 4.32
CA GLN A 29 10.72 -8.68 3.28
C GLN A 29 11.95 -8.31 2.45
N ALA A 30 12.52 -9.29 1.74
CA ALA A 30 13.72 -9.09 0.91
C ALA A 30 13.41 -8.84 -0.58
N ASN A 31 12.13 -8.91 -1.01
CA ASN A 31 11.75 -9.12 -2.43
C ASN A 31 10.88 -7.98 -3.00
N CYS A 32 11.07 -6.77 -2.51
CA CYS A 32 9.93 -5.87 -2.34
C CYS A 32 9.46 -5.08 -3.55
N ALA A 33 10.31 -4.86 -4.57
CA ALA A 33 9.88 -4.15 -5.77
C ALA A 33 8.83 -4.96 -6.57
N ALA A 34 9.04 -6.27 -6.71
CA ALA A 34 8.13 -7.16 -7.43
C ALA A 34 6.80 -7.33 -6.67
N LEU A 35 6.87 -7.47 -5.35
CA LEU A 35 5.69 -7.62 -4.52
C LEU A 35 4.80 -6.37 -4.55
N VAL A 36 5.40 -5.18 -4.50
CA VAL A 36 4.63 -3.93 -4.53
C VAL A 36 3.89 -3.75 -5.86
N ALA A 37 4.46 -4.20 -6.98
CA ALA A 37 3.78 -4.19 -8.26
C ALA A 37 2.56 -5.14 -8.27
N GLU A 38 2.70 -6.33 -7.70
CA GLU A 38 1.57 -7.26 -7.54
C GLU A 38 0.49 -6.67 -6.62
N VAL A 39 0.89 -6.01 -5.52
CA VAL A 39 -0.03 -5.33 -4.61
C VAL A 39 -0.78 -4.22 -5.33
N ALA A 40 -0.07 -3.37 -6.08
CA ALA A 40 -0.68 -2.34 -6.90
C ALA A 40 -1.67 -2.91 -7.92
N GLY A 41 -1.33 -4.01 -8.59
CA GLY A 41 -2.25 -4.70 -9.51
C GLY A 41 -3.50 -5.20 -8.80
N ALA A 42 -3.34 -5.78 -7.61
CA ALA A 42 -4.47 -6.36 -6.90
C ALA A 42 -5.38 -5.32 -6.23
N LEU A 43 -4.85 -4.16 -5.81
CA LEU A 43 -5.67 -3.03 -5.33
C LEU A 43 -6.67 -2.57 -6.39
N LYS A 44 -6.33 -2.64 -7.69
CA LYS A 44 -7.26 -2.26 -8.77
C LYS A 44 -8.47 -3.17 -8.89
N VAL A 45 -8.36 -4.43 -8.46
CA VAL A 45 -9.41 -5.44 -8.59
C VAL A 45 -10.09 -5.76 -7.27
N ASN A 46 -9.44 -5.43 -6.16
CA ASN A 46 -9.93 -5.72 -4.84
C ASN A 46 -10.87 -4.60 -4.37
N ALA A 47 -11.99 -5.01 -3.76
CA ALA A 47 -13.01 -4.10 -3.26
C ALA A 47 -13.23 -4.21 -1.75
N THR A 48 -12.35 -4.89 -1.02
CA THR A 48 -12.56 -5.16 0.42
C THR A 48 -11.44 -4.66 1.32
N LEU A 49 -10.28 -4.32 0.78
CA LEU A 49 -9.11 -3.96 1.58
C LEU A 49 -9.12 -2.48 1.90
N THR A 50 -9.22 -2.18 3.20
CA THR A 50 -9.36 -0.82 3.71
C THR A 50 -8.06 -0.30 4.30
N SER A 51 -7.22 -1.18 4.86
CA SER A 51 -5.95 -0.83 5.48
C SER A 51 -4.78 -1.63 4.91
N LEU A 52 -3.78 -0.92 4.42
CA LEU A 52 -2.54 -1.48 3.90
C LEU A 52 -1.36 -0.88 4.65
N SER A 53 -0.49 -1.73 5.19
CA SER A 53 0.72 -1.30 5.89
C SER A 53 1.94 -2.03 5.39
N PHE A 54 3.00 -1.28 5.10
CA PHE A 54 4.32 -1.81 4.80
C PHE A 54 5.23 -1.54 5.99
N GLY A 55 5.93 -2.57 6.44
CA GLY A 55 6.92 -2.48 7.51
C GLY A 55 8.22 -1.82 7.08
N ASP A 56 9.20 -1.87 7.98
CA ASP A 56 10.49 -1.25 7.78
C ASP A 56 11.38 -2.06 6.83
N PHE A 57 12.27 -1.35 6.12
CA PHE A 57 13.27 -1.96 5.24
C PHE A 57 12.68 -2.83 4.12
N ASN A 58 11.50 -2.46 3.63
CA ASN A 58 10.90 -3.10 2.47
C ASN A 58 11.36 -2.48 1.17
N GLY A 59 12.38 -1.61 1.08
CA GLY A 59 12.99 -1.22 -0.22
C GLY A 59 12.02 -0.96 -1.39
N ILE A 60 10.85 -0.37 -1.13
CA ILE A 60 9.76 -0.19 -2.11
C ILE A 60 10.25 0.61 -3.31
N GLY A 61 11.11 1.59 -3.05
CA GLY A 61 11.67 2.46 -4.07
C GLY A 61 10.66 3.47 -4.60
N THR A 62 11.14 4.39 -5.43
CA THR A 62 10.31 5.36 -6.16
C THR A 62 9.35 4.68 -7.12
N ALA A 63 9.79 3.63 -7.82
CA ALA A 63 8.98 2.91 -8.80
C ALA A 63 7.80 2.16 -8.15
N GLY A 64 8.03 1.47 -7.03
CA GLY A 64 6.96 0.80 -6.29
C GLY A 64 5.93 1.78 -5.73
N ALA A 65 6.39 2.92 -5.22
CA ALA A 65 5.52 3.99 -4.75
C ALA A 65 4.66 4.59 -5.87
N ALA A 66 5.23 4.80 -7.05
CA ALA A 66 4.49 5.27 -8.22
C ALA A 66 3.44 4.25 -8.69
N ALA A 67 3.78 2.95 -8.69
CA ALA A 67 2.82 1.89 -9.01
C ALA A 67 1.65 1.86 -8.02
N LEU A 68 1.92 2.00 -6.73
CA LEU A 68 0.87 2.13 -5.70
C LEU A 68 0.02 3.38 -5.93
N ALA A 69 0.63 4.54 -6.23
CA ALA A 69 -0.11 5.76 -6.53
C ALA A 69 -1.10 5.59 -7.69
N GLU A 70 -0.67 4.96 -8.79
CA GLU A 70 -1.55 4.67 -9.93
C GLU A 70 -2.68 3.69 -9.57
N ALA A 71 -2.41 2.71 -8.71
CA ALA A 71 -3.45 1.82 -8.19
C ALA A 71 -4.44 2.56 -7.29
N LEU A 72 -3.96 3.45 -6.41
CA LEU A 72 -4.81 4.26 -5.54
C LEU A 72 -5.73 5.18 -6.33
N LYS A 73 -5.32 5.71 -7.49
CA LYS A 73 -6.23 6.54 -8.30
C LYS A 73 -7.51 5.82 -8.73
N VAL A 74 -7.47 4.49 -8.85
CA VAL A 74 -8.62 3.66 -9.25
C VAL A 74 -9.22 2.87 -8.10
N ASP A 75 -8.45 2.58 -7.05
CA ASP A 75 -8.93 1.93 -5.84
C ASP A 75 -9.91 2.86 -5.10
N ALA A 76 -11.09 2.34 -4.79
CA ALA A 76 -12.17 3.09 -4.13
C ALA A 76 -12.50 2.50 -2.75
N THR A 77 -11.61 1.72 -2.15
CA THR A 77 -11.90 0.98 -0.90
C THR A 77 -10.82 1.16 0.16
N LEU A 78 -9.59 1.43 -0.24
CA LEU A 78 -8.50 1.72 0.67
C LEU A 78 -8.74 3.06 1.37
N THR A 79 -8.73 3.04 2.70
CA THR A 79 -8.91 4.20 3.56
C THR A 79 -7.65 4.59 4.31
N SER A 80 -6.74 3.64 4.54
CA SER A 80 -5.48 3.85 5.24
C SER A 80 -4.30 3.17 4.54
N LEU A 81 -3.25 3.92 4.27
CA LEU A 81 -1.98 3.43 3.75
C LEU A 81 -0.83 3.89 4.63
N SER A 82 -0.02 2.95 5.12
CA SER A 82 1.16 3.27 5.93
C SER A 82 2.42 2.61 5.40
N PHE A 83 3.53 3.33 5.51
CA PHE A 83 4.86 2.86 5.20
C PHE A 83 5.74 3.01 6.42
N GLY A 84 6.49 1.96 6.74
CA GLY A 84 7.55 1.97 7.74
C GLY A 84 8.76 2.77 7.29
N GLN A 85 9.78 2.75 8.13
CA GLN A 85 11.07 3.38 7.89
C GLN A 85 11.85 2.68 6.77
N CYS A 86 12.76 3.42 6.14
CA CYS A 86 13.73 2.86 5.18
C CYS A 86 13.09 2.12 3.98
N ASN A 87 12.00 2.66 3.44
CA ASN A 87 11.34 2.10 2.25
C ASN A 87 11.81 2.71 0.92
N CYS A 88 12.77 3.63 0.95
CA CYS A 88 13.38 4.24 -0.25
C CYS A 88 12.38 4.83 -1.27
N ILE A 89 11.17 5.21 -0.82
CA ILE A 89 10.08 5.77 -1.64
C ILE A 89 10.56 7.02 -2.41
N GLY A 90 11.48 7.78 -1.81
CA GLY A 90 12.03 8.99 -2.38
C GLY A 90 11.00 10.13 -2.50
N PRO A 91 11.46 11.35 -2.81
CA PRO A 91 10.58 12.51 -2.92
C PRO A 91 9.57 12.36 -4.07
N GLN A 92 9.97 11.78 -5.19
CA GLN A 92 9.09 11.59 -6.35
C GLN A 92 7.97 10.57 -6.06
N GLY A 93 8.27 9.47 -5.37
CA GLY A 93 7.26 8.48 -4.97
C GLY A 93 6.25 9.07 -3.98
N ALA A 94 6.72 9.90 -3.04
CA ALA A 94 5.84 10.61 -2.11
C ALA A 94 4.93 11.61 -2.82
N VAL A 95 5.44 12.36 -3.80
CA VAL A 95 4.63 13.27 -4.62
C VAL A 95 3.55 12.50 -5.40
N ALA A 96 3.91 11.38 -6.04
CA ALA A 96 2.94 10.56 -6.76
C ALA A 96 1.81 10.07 -5.85
N LEU A 97 2.14 9.60 -4.65
CA LEU A 97 1.14 9.17 -3.65
C LEU A 97 0.27 10.34 -3.17
N ALA A 98 0.85 11.53 -2.99
CA ALA A 98 0.11 12.74 -2.64
C ALA A 98 -0.83 13.21 -3.75
N GLU A 99 -0.44 13.05 -5.03
CA GLU A 99 -1.33 13.31 -6.16
C GLU A 99 -2.46 12.29 -6.25
N ALA A 100 -2.16 11.01 -6.01
CA ALA A 100 -3.18 9.97 -5.95
C ALA A 100 -4.21 10.27 -4.86
N LEU A 101 -3.78 10.75 -3.68
CA LEU A 101 -4.67 11.20 -2.60
C LEU A 101 -5.63 12.33 -3.01
N LYS A 102 -5.21 13.25 -3.89
CA LYS A 102 -6.08 14.34 -4.36
C LYS A 102 -7.23 13.81 -5.23
N VAL A 103 -6.99 12.71 -5.95
CA VAL A 103 -7.96 12.10 -6.88
C VAL A 103 -8.80 11.05 -6.17
N ASN A 104 -8.17 10.20 -5.35
CA ASN A 104 -8.82 9.14 -4.62
C ASN A 104 -9.73 9.74 -3.52
N GLY A 105 -11.03 9.45 -3.59
CA GLY A 105 -12.05 9.93 -2.65
C GLY A 105 -12.09 9.20 -1.30
N THR A 106 -11.51 8.01 -1.20
CA THR A 106 -11.68 7.08 -0.08
C THR A 106 -10.47 7.01 0.84
N LEU A 107 -9.27 7.28 0.33
CA LEU A 107 -8.05 7.29 1.13
C LEU A 107 -8.04 8.53 2.05
N THR A 108 -8.11 8.28 3.36
CA THR A 108 -8.19 9.33 4.40
C THR A 108 -6.88 9.54 5.13
N SER A 109 -6.06 8.50 5.19
CA SER A 109 -4.82 8.48 5.96
C SER A 109 -3.68 7.90 5.13
N LEU A 110 -2.60 8.67 5.00
CA LEU A 110 -1.35 8.23 4.38
C LEU A 110 -0.20 8.54 5.33
N SER A 111 0.66 7.56 5.59
CA SER A 111 1.78 7.76 6.50
C SER A 111 3.10 7.17 6.03
N PHE A 112 4.19 7.88 6.31
CA PHE A 112 5.55 7.53 5.92
C PHE A 112 6.49 7.64 7.12
N GLY A 113 6.84 6.52 7.75
CA GLY A 113 7.94 6.41 8.72
C GLY A 113 7.89 7.40 9.90
N GLY A 114 6.71 7.95 10.22
CA GLY A 114 6.51 8.99 11.23
C GLY A 114 5.86 10.29 10.73
N LEU A 115 5.81 10.53 9.42
CA LEU A 115 5.07 11.64 8.82
C LEU A 115 3.65 11.19 8.43
N GLN A 116 2.63 11.83 8.99
CA GLN A 116 1.22 11.55 8.70
C GLN A 116 0.66 12.66 7.81
N LEU A 117 0.05 12.29 6.69
CA LEU A 117 -0.71 13.18 5.82
C LEU A 117 -2.19 12.84 5.97
N TYR A 118 -2.93 13.78 6.55
CA TYR A 118 -4.37 13.70 6.67
C TYR A 118 -5.03 14.51 5.57
N ARG A 119 -6.08 13.95 4.99
CA ARG A 119 -7.00 14.70 4.13
C ARG A 119 -7.96 15.48 5.04
N HIS A 120 -7.93 16.82 4.96
CA HIS A 120 -8.89 17.72 5.61
C HIS A 120 -10.12 17.94 4.74
#